data_AF-A0A2E2IQW0-F1
#
_entry.id   AF-A0A2E2IQW0-F1
#
_cell.length_a   1.000
_cell.length_b   1.000
_cell.length_c   1.000
_cell.angle_alpha   90.00
_cell.angle_beta   90.00
_cell.angle_gamma   90.00
#
_symmetry.space_group_name_H-M   'P 1'
#
loop_
_entity.id
_entity.type
_entity.pdbx_description
1 polymer ?
#
loop_
_entity_poly.entity_id
_entity_poly.type
_entity_poly.pdbx_seq_one_letter_code
_entity_poly.pdbx_strand_id
1 'polypeptide(L)'
;MAVFALTLAPLLALQAAGQAPVAVKNDAPETWTLEYPRILQPYVADYRRCLTGQMRTVRGQADFEAQHRSDVAACTKEFEEAEASANATLAGRSDYADLTADEVRDIFEHVGRIHIARGADLDNQFTYIQRSMQAAQDEYEAERPKGLVLELRDASVVKARTDATAAAAEAAYQQREQEAVSASN
;
A
#
# COMPACT_ATOMS: atom_id res chain seq x y z
N MET A 1 -43.05 -31.21 7.04
CA MET A 1 -43.03 -29.75 6.80
C MET A 1 -41.62 -29.35 6.46
N ALA A 2 -41.47 -28.69 5.31
CA ALA A 2 -40.23 -28.56 4.55
C ALA A 2 -39.39 -27.35 4.98
N VAL A 3 -38.07 -27.59 5.03
CA VAL A 3 -36.99 -26.77 4.45
C VAL A 3 -37.15 -25.24 4.56
N PHE A 4 -36.52 -24.64 5.58
CA PHE A 4 -36.07 -23.25 5.51
C PHE A 4 -34.63 -23.22 5.01
N ALA A 5 -34.49 -23.02 3.70
CA ALA A 5 -33.24 -22.87 3.01
C ALA A 5 -32.75 -21.41 3.08
N LEU A 6 -31.49 -21.26 3.51
CA LEU A 6 -30.45 -20.47 2.84
C LEU A 6 -30.80 -19.06 2.36
N THR A 7 -30.61 -18.04 3.20
CA THR A 7 -30.46 -16.64 2.75
C THR A 7 -29.52 -15.80 3.63
N LEU A 8 -28.36 -16.33 4.04
CA LEU A 8 -27.35 -15.54 4.76
C LEU A 8 -25.93 -15.64 4.16
N ALA A 9 -25.82 -15.64 2.83
CA ALA A 9 -24.55 -15.93 2.16
C ALA A 9 -24.03 -14.94 1.07
N PRO A 10 -24.45 -13.66 0.94
CA PRO A 10 -23.71 -12.75 0.06
C PRO A 10 -22.74 -11.80 0.79
N LEU A 11 -22.78 -11.69 2.13
CA LEU A 11 -21.94 -10.69 2.84
C LEU A 11 -20.49 -11.12 3.09
N LEU A 12 -20.16 -12.40 2.93
CA LEU A 12 -18.79 -12.90 3.09
C LEU A 12 -17.94 -12.80 1.81
N ALA A 13 -18.53 -12.44 0.67
CA ALA A 13 -17.80 -12.32 -0.61
C ALA A 13 -17.10 -10.96 -0.79
N LEU A 14 -17.32 -9.98 0.11
CA LEU A 14 -16.71 -8.65 0.02
C LEU A 14 -15.36 -8.53 0.76
N GLN A 15 -14.79 -9.64 1.24
CA GLN A 15 -13.44 -9.67 1.83
C GLN A 15 -12.35 -10.03 0.82
N ALA A 16 -12.64 -9.98 -0.48
CA ALA A 16 -11.63 -10.15 -1.52
C ALA A 16 -10.71 -8.92 -1.61
N ALA A 17 -9.40 -9.20 -1.57
CA ALA A 17 -8.28 -8.33 -1.92
C ALA A 17 -7.85 -7.26 -0.90
N GLY A 18 -7.91 -7.55 0.39
CA GLY A 18 -6.96 -6.96 1.33
C GLY A 18 -5.72 -7.84 1.40
N GLN A 19 -4.81 -7.78 0.43
CA GLN A 19 -3.45 -8.31 0.65
C GLN A 19 -2.93 -7.59 1.89
N ALA A 20 -2.89 -8.29 3.03
CA ALA A 20 -2.25 -7.77 4.23
C ALA A 20 -0.85 -7.31 3.82
N PRO A 21 -0.36 -6.14 4.30
CA PRO A 21 0.99 -5.71 4.00
C PRO A 21 1.94 -6.81 4.49
N VAL A 22 2.43 -7.63 3.57
CA VAL A 22 3.46 -8.61 3.87
C VAL A 22 4.70 -7.77 4.08
N ALA A 23 5.09 -7.61 5.35
CA ALA A 23 6.34 -6.98 5.69
C ALA A 23 7.44 -7.70 4.89
N VAL A 24 8.04 -7.00 3.94
CA VAL A 24 9.22 -7.49 3.24
C VAL A 24 10.28 -7.67 4.31
N LYS A 25 10.57 -8.91 4.67
CA LYS A 25 11.55 -9.24 5.70
C LYS A 25 12.93 -9.08 5.05
N ASN A 26 13.72 -8.14 5.57
CA ASN A 26 15.02 -7.80 5.03
C ASN A 26 16.07 -8.79 5.57
N ASP A 27 16.82 -9.44 4.67
CA ASP A 27 17.70 -10.58 4.98
C ASP A 27 19.13 -10.20 5.40
N ALA A 28 19.43 -8.90 5.61
CA ALA A 28 20.76 -8.44 6.03
C ALA A 28 20.76 -7.88 7.47
N PRO A 29 20.80 -8.71 8.52
CA PRO A 29 20.74 -8.25 9.92
C PRO A 29 21.88 -7.28 10.30
N GLU A 30 23.02 -7.39 9.63
CA GLU A 30 24.26 -6.65 9.87
C GLU A 30 24.20 -5.20 9.35
N THR A 31 23.11 -4.83 8.65
CA THR A 31 22.88 -3.48 8.11
C THR A 31 21.85 -2.66 8.91
N TRP A 32 21.32 -3.21 10.02
CA TRP A 32 20.22 -2.60 10.77
C TRP A 32 20.45 -2.54 12.28
N THR A 33 21.44 -3.26 12.80
CA THR A 33 21.82 -3.25 14.22
C THR A 33 23.19 -2.62 14.40
N LEU A 34 23.29 -1.70 15.35
CA LEU A 34 24.54 -1.05 15.72
C LEU A 34 24.80 -1.34 17.19
N GLU A 35 25.89 -2.04 17.47
CA GLU A 35 26.37 -2.29 18.81
C GLU A 35 27.35 -1.20 19.22
N TYR A 36 27.18 -0.68 20.42
CA TYR A 36 28.04 0.34 21.00
C TYR A 36 27.91 0.33 22.52
N PRO A 37 28.91 0.85 23.25
CA PRO A 37 28.83 0.95 24.70
C PRO A 37 27.59 1.71 25.18
N ARG A 38 26.90 1.15 26.18
CA ARG A 38 25.66 1.73 26.72
C ARG A 38 25.80 3.19 27.15
N ILE A 39 26.99 3.61 27.58
CA ILE A 39 27.28 4.99 27.97
C ILE A 39 27.05 6.00 26.82
N LEU A 40 27.18 5.57 25.56
CA LEU A 40 26.96 6.40 24.38
C LEU A 40 25.49 6.54 23.99
N GLN A 41 24.61 5.72 24.57
CA GLN A 41 23.18 5.70 24.25
C GLN A 41 22.48 7.08 24.28
N PRO A 42 22.65 7.95 25.28
CA PRO A 42 21.99 9.26 25.26
C PRO A 42 22.43 10.12 24.06
N TYR A 43 23.72 10.14 23.73
CA TYR A 43 24.25 10.95 22.63
C TYR A 43 23.80 10.42 21.27
N VAL A 44 23.82 9.10 21.08
CA VAL A 44 23.26 8.46 19.89
C VAL A 44 21.76 8.75 19.77
N ALA A 45 21.02 8.78 20.89
CA ALA A 45 19.60 9.09 20.88
C ALA A 45 19.31 10.54 20.48
N ASP A 46 20.15 11.49 20.86
CA ASP A 46 20.00 12.90 20.48
C ASP A 46 20.19 13.10 18.98
N TYR A 47 21.23 12.50 18.39
CA TYR A 47 21.40 12.54 16.93
C TYR A 47 20.23 11.87 16.19
N ARG A 48 19.80 10.68 16.65
CA ARG A 48 18.63 9.97 16.09
C ARG A 48 17.34 10.79 16.19
N ARG A 49 17.18 11.59 17.23
CA ARG A 49 16.01 12.45 17.40
C ARG A 49 15.93 13.51 16.30
N CYS A 50 17.06 14.11 15.92
CA CYS A 50 17.10 15.03 14.78
C CYS A 50 16.69 14.33 13.48
N LEU A 51 17.30 13.17 13.19
CA LEU A 51 17.05 12.41 11.95
C LEU A 51 15.58 11.99 11.81
N THR A 52 14.99 11.47 12.89
CA THR A 52 13.60 11.00 12.92
C THR A 52 12.57 12.13 13.03
N GLY A 53 12.99 13.32 13.47
CA GLY A 53 12.13 14.51 13.59
C GLY A 53 11.83 15.21 12.27
N GLN A 54 12.54 14.90 11.19
CA GLN A 54 12.35 15.57 9.89
C GLN A 54 11.06 15.12 9.21
N MET A 55 10.31 16.09 8.67
CA MET A 55 9.04 15.83 7.97
C MET A 55 9.27 15.12 6.64
N ARG A 56 8.45 14.09 6.36
CA ARG A 56 8.45 13.40 5.06
C ARG A 56 7.47 14.05 4.09
N THR A 57 7.88 14.18 2.84
CA THR A 57 6.97 14.57 1.75
C THR A 57 6.66 13.34 0.90
N VAL A 58 5.38 13.05 0.67
CA VAL A 58 4.95 11.93 -0.19
C VAL A 58 4.37 12.50 -1.48
N ARG A 59 5.07 12.31 -2.60
CA ARG A 59 4.67 12.83 -3.93
C ARG A 59 4.26 11.74 -4.92
N GLY A 60 4.02 10.52 -4.44
CA GLY A 60 3.75 9.36 -5.30
C GLY A 60 5.00 8.85 -6.04
N GLN A 61 6.19 9.17 -5.54
CA GLN A 61 7.48 8.75 -6.07
C GLN A 61 8.29 8.04 -4.98
N ALA A 62 9.16 7.12 -5.38
CA ALA A 62 10.15 6.49 -4.52
C ALA A 62 11.37 7.41 -4.36
N ASP A 63 11.26 8.41 -3.47
CA ASP A 63 12.32 9.39 -3.19
C ASP A 63 12.70 9.46 -1.69
N PHE A 64 12.33 8.46 -0.89
CA PHE A 64 12.58 8.42 0.55
C PHE A 64 14.07 8.33 0.88
N GLU A 65 14.88 7.57 0.14
CA GLU A 65 16.34 7.52 0.33
C GLU A 65 16.96 8.91 0.19
N ALA A 66 16.54 9.66 -0.84
CA ALA A 66 17.03 11.02 -1.08
C ALA A 66 16.64 11.97 0.05
N GLN A 67 15.39 11.88 0.54
CA GLN A 67 14.95 12.63 1.72
C GLN A 67 15.77 12.26 2.96
N HIS A 68 16.01 10.98 3.24
CA HIS A 68 16.83 10.53 4.38
C HIS A 68 18.30 10.98 4.27
N ARG A 69 18.88 10.98 3.06
CA ARG A 69 20.22 11.52 2.81
C ARG A 69 20.28 13.03 3.09
N SER A 70 19.23 13.77 2.75
CA SER A 70 19.13 15.19 3.06
C SER A 70 19.08 15.45 4.57
N ASP A 71 18.41 14.59 5.35
CA ASP A 71 18.34 14.73 6.80
C ASP A 71 19.71 14.63 7.45
N VAL A 72 20.56 13.72 6.98
CA VAL A 72 21.92 13.56 7.51
C VAL A 72 22.71 14.85 7.38
N ALA A 73 22.58 15.54 6.24
CA ALA A 73 23.20 16.85 6.05
C ALA A 73 22.55 17.93 6.94
N ALA A 74 21.22 17.93 7.07
CA ALA A 74 20.50 18.89 7.91
C ALA A 74 20.82 18.76 9.41
N CYS A 75 21.10 17.53 9.88
CA CYS A 75 21.42 17.21 11.26
C CYS A 75 22.93 17.18 11.57
N THR A 76 23.77 17.81 10.74
CA THR A 76 25.23 17.84 10.94
C THR A 76 25.60 18.48 12.28
N LYS A 77 24.87 19.52 12.70
CA LYS A 77 25.13 20.18 13.98
C LYS A 77 24.88 19.24 15.16
N GLU A 78 23.74 18.54 15.16
CA GLU A 78 23.40 17.57 16.20
C GLU A 78 24.35 16.37 16.21
N PHE A 79 24.87 15.98 15.05
CA PHE A 79 25.95 14.99 14.94
C PHE A 79 27.20 15.48 15.69
N GLU A 80 27.71 16.67 15.36
CA GLU A 80 28.95 17.21 15.94
C GLU A 80 28.82 17.44 17.45
N GLU A 81 27.69 18.00 17.91
CA GLU A 81 27.42 18.23 19.33
C GLU A 81 27.33 16.93 20.14
N ALA A 82 26.66 15.90 19.58
CA ALA A 82 26.54 14.60 20.22
C ALA A 82 27.87 13.85 20.27
N GLU A 83 28.66 13.88 19.18
CA GLU A 83 30.00 13.28 19.11
C GLU A 83 30.95 13.93 20.12
N ALA A 84 30.99 15.26 20.18
CA ALA A 84 31.82 15.99 21.13
C ALA A 84 31.44 15.67 22.58
N SER A 85 30.13 15.63 22.88
CA SER A 85 29.62 15.31 24.22
C SER A 85 29.91 13.86 24.62
N ALA A 86 29.81 12.93 23.67
CA ALA A 86 30.21 11.54 23.85
C ALA A 86 31.69 11.42 24.21
N ASN A 87 32.57 12.01 23.40
CA ASN A 87 34.02 12.01 23.62
C ASN A 87 34.41 12.65 24.96
N ALA A 88 33.80 13.79 25.31
CA ALA A 88 34.03 14.44 26.61
C ALA A 88 33.61 13.54 27.80
N THR A 89 32.55 12.76 27.65
CA THR A 89 32.08 11.83 28.68
C THR A 89 33.00 10.63 28.86
N LEU A 90 33.59 10.15 27.76
CA LEU A 90 34.51 9.01 27.77
C LEU A 90 35.89 9.39 28.33
N ALA A 91 36.38 10.61 28.06
CA ALA A 91 37.70 11.07 28.48
C ALA A 91 37.98 10.94 29.99
N GLY A 92 36.94 10.98 30.82
CA GLY A 92 37.04 10.80 32.28
C GLY A 92 36.97 9.37 32.78
N ARG A 93 36.91 8.35 31.91
CA ARG A 93 36.61 6.96 32.29
C ARG A 93 37.65 5.97 31.78
N SER A 94 38.38 5.37 32.71
CA SER A 94 39.41 4.35 32.42
C SER A 94 38.86 3.11 31.72
N ASP A 95 37.61 2.73 32.02
CA ASP A 95 36.97 1.52 31.48
C ASP A 95 36.67 1.60 29.97
N TYR A 96 36.84 2.79 29.37
CA TYR A 96 36.65 3.05 27.95
C TYR A 96 37.89 3.66 27.29
N ALA A 97 39.07 3.54 27.90
CA ALA A 97 40.31 4.13 27.39
C ALA A 97 40.72 3.61 26.01
N ASP A 98 40.26 2.40 25.65
CA ASP A 98 40.53 1.79 24.35
C ASP A 98 39.62 2.32 23.23
N LEU A 99 38.52 3.02 23.57
CA LEU A 99 37.59 3.57 22.58
C LEU A 99 38.09 4.94 22.12
N THR A 100 38.56 5.00 20.88
CA THR A 100 39.12 6.21 20.26
C THR A 100 38.02 7.17 19.78
N ALA A 101 38.39 8.44 19.58
CA ALA A 101 37.48 9.44 19.03
C ALA A 101 36.99 9.08 17.62
N ASP A 102 37.86 8.47 16.81
CA ASP A 102 37.50 7.99 15.46
C ASP A 102 36.46 6.85 15.53
N GLU A 103 36.61 5.91 16.46
CA GLU A 103 35.61 4.85 16.68
C GLU A 103 34.27 5.40 17.18
N VAL A 104 34.31 6.43 18.04
CA VAL A 104 33.09 7.13 18.47
C VAL A 104 32.41 7.78 17.27
N ARG A 105 33.17 8.47 16.43
CA ARG A 105 32.65 9.08 15.20
C ARG A 105 32.05 8.05 14.25
N ASP A 106 32.72 6.92 14.05
CA ASP A 106 32.24 5.82 13.20
C ASP A 106 30.88 5.29 13.65
N ILE A 107 30.60 5.25 14.96
CA ILE A 107 29.27 4.89 15.49
C ILE A 107 28.21 5.87 14.98
N PHE A 108 28.43 7.18 15.08
CA PHE A 108 27.47 8.17 14.60
C PHE A 108 27.32 8.14 13.07
N GLU A 109 28.42 7.97 12.34
CA GLU A 109 28.35 7.83 10.87
C GLU A 109 27.55 6.58 10.48
N HIS A 110 27.67 5.48 11.23
CA HIS A 110 26.88 4.27 11.02
C HIS A 110 25.39 4.51 11.27
N VAL A 111 25.03 5.30 12.29
CA VAL A 111 23.64 5.71 12.51
C VAL A 111 23.09 6.44 11.29
N GLY A 112 23.85 7.36 10.68
CA GLY A 112 23.47 8.05 9.46
C GLY A 112 23.28 7.10 8.27
N ARG A 113 24.19 6.13 8.09
CA ARG A 113 24.06 5.09 7.05
C ARG A 113 22.81 4.24 7.22
N ILE A 114 22.50 3.80 8.44
CA ILE A 114 21.28 3.05 8.75
C ILE A 114 20.03 3.89 8.45
N HIS A 115 20.05 5.19 8.74
CA HIS A 115 18.94 6.09 8.42
C HIS A 115 18.70 6.17 6.90
N ILE A 116 19.76 6.32 6.10
CA ILE A 116 19.64 6.31 4.63
C ILE A 116 19.13 4.96 4.11
N ALA A 117 19.65 3.85 4.64
CA ALA A 117 19.22 2.50 4.25
C ALA A 117 17.73 2.27 4.52
N ARG A 118 17.18 2.82 5.62
CA ARG A 118 15.74 2.81 5.89
C ARG A 118 14.94 3.55 4.81
N GLY A 119 15.44 4.67 4.32
CA GLY A 119 14.83 5.39 3.19
C GLY A 119 14.81 4.54 1.92
N ALA A 120 15.92 3.87 1.59
CA ALA A 120 16.00 2.98 0.43
C ALA A 120 15.04 1.77 0.55
N ASP A 121 14.88 1.22 1.75
CA ASP A 121 13.92 0.15 2.01
C ASP A 121 12.47 0.61 1.76
N LEU A 122 12.12 1.82 2.19
CA LEU A 122 10.81 2.43 1.89
C LEU A 122 10.60 2.63 0.39
N ASP A 123 11.64 3.04 -0.36
CA ASP A 123 11.59 3.17 -1.82
C ASP A 123 11.32 1.83 -2.51
N ASN A 124 11.97 0.76 -2.04
CA ASN A 124 11.74 -0.60 -2.53
C ASN A 124 10.31 -1.07 -2.25
N GLN A 125 9.81 -0.86 -1.03
CA GLN A 125 8.43 -1.19 -0.65
C GLN A 125 7.41 -0.41 -1.48
N PHE A 126 7.63 0.90 -1.66
CA PHE A 126 6.77 1.76 -2.45
C PHE A 126 6.70 1.28 -3.91
N THR A 127 7.86 0.99 -4.51
CA THR A 127 7.96 0.47 -5.88
C THR A 127 7.28 -0.89 -6.02
N TYR A 128 7.46 -1.78 -5.04
CA TYR A 128 6.81 -3.09 -5.01
C TYR A 128 5.28 -2.97 -5.00
N ILE A 129 4.73 -2.09 -4.16
CA ILE A 129 3.29 -1.84 -4.08
C ILE A 129 2.77 -1.29 -5.40
N GLN A 130 3.44 -0.30 -6.00
CA GLN A 130 3.02 0.27 -7.28
C GLN A 130 2.96 -0.78 -8.40
N ARG A 131 4.00 -1.63 -8.52
CA ARG A 131 4.02 -2.72 -9.50
C ARG A 131 2.90 -3.72 -9.26
N SER A 132 2.63 -4.06 -8.00
CA SER A 132 1.58 -5.00 -7.64
C SER A 132 0.19 -4.46 -7.96
N MET A 133 -0.04 -3.16 -7.70
CA MET A 133 -1.29 -2.50 -8.06
C MET A 133 -1.49 -2.43 -9.59
N GLN A 134 -0.43 -2.12 -10.34
CA GLN A 134 -0.51 -2.11 -11.80
C GLN A 134 -0.84 -3.50 -12.35
N ALA A 135 -0.18 -4.56 -11.85
CA ALA A 135 -0.46 -5.92 -12.29
C ALA A 135 -1.93 -6.33 -12.00
N ALA A 136 -2.46 -5.98 -10.83
CA ALA A 136 -3.85 -6.25 -10.49
C ALA A 136 -4.84 -5.46 -11.38
N GLN A 137 -4.50 -4.23 -11.74
CA GLN A 137 -5.29 -3.43 -12.67
C GLN A 137 -5.28 -4.06 -14.08
N ASP A 138 -4.12 -4.49 -14.56
CA ASP A 138 -3.97 -5.14 -15.87
C ASP A 138 -4.76 -6.46 -15.94
N GLU A 139 -4.73 -7.26 -14.86
CA GLU A 139 -5.51 -8.50 -14.73
C GLU A 139 -7.01 -8.20 -14.75
N TYR A 140 -7.47 -7.22 -13.95
CA TYR A 140 -8.86 -6.77 -13.96
C TYR A 140 -9.31 -6.31 -15.36
N GLU A 141 -8.48 -5.55 -16.08
CA GLU A 141 -8.81 -5.09 -17.44
C GLU A 141 -8.79 -6.20 -18.48
N ALA A 142 -7.95 -7.22 -18.30
CA ALA A 142 -7.90 -8.40 -19.15
C ALA A 142 -9.15 -9.28 -18.96
N GLU A 143 -9.54 -9.50 -17.70
CA GLU A 143 -10.63 -10.39 -17.31
C GLU A 143 -12.01 -9.74 -17.32
N ARG A 144 -12.09 -8.39 -17.26
CA ARG A 144 -13.40 -7.74 -17.29
C ARG A 144 -14.13 -8.11 -18.58
N PRO A 145 -15.43 -8.43 -18.51
CA PRO A 145 -16.20 -8.73 -19.71
C PRO A 145 -16.15 -7.54 -20.68
N LYS A 146 -15.50 -7.72 -21.83
CA LYS A 146 -15.35 -6.69 -22.88
C LYS A 146 -16.59 -6.54 -23.78
N GLY A 147 -17.74 -7.02 -23.32
CA GLY A 147 -19.02 -6.96 -24.01
C GLY A 147 -19.94 -5.88 -23.46
N LEU A 148 -20.96 -5.49 -24.24
CA LEU A 148 -21.96 -4.47 -23.90
C LEU A 148 -22.39 -4.60 -22.43
N VAL A 149 -21.95 -3.67 -21.60
CA VAL A 149 -22.63 -3.41 -20.33
C VAL A 149 -23.97 -2.85 -20.74
N LEU A 150 -24.98 -3.72 -20.83
CA LEU A 150 -26.37 -3.30 -20.75
C LEU A 150 -26.51 -2.67 -19.36
N GLU A 151 -26.15 -1.39 -19.24
CA GLU A 151 -26.58 -0.59 -18.11
C GLU A 151 -28.09 -0.81 -18.03
N LEU A 152 -28.54 -1.45 -16.96
CA LEU A 152 -29.95 -1.69 -16.61
C LEU A 152 -30.74 -0.37 -16.41
N ARG A 153 -30.29 0.73 -17.02
CA ARG A 153 -31.03 1.98 -17.15
C ARG A 153 -32.22 1.86 -18.11
N ASP A 154 -32.21 0.85 -19.00
CA ASP A 154 -33.18 0.71 -20.08
C ASP A 154 -34.12 -0.51 -19.96
N ALA A 155 -34.34 -1.02 -18.75
CA ALA A 155 -35.48 -1.92 -18.52
C ALA A 155 -36.81 -1.25 -18.95
N SER A 156 -36.87 0.09 -18.93
CA SER A 156 -37.96 0.89 -19.47
C SER A 156 -38.07 0.85 -21.00
N VAL A 157 -36.95 0.82 -21.74
CA VAL A 157 -36.94 0.78 -23.21
C VAL A 157 -37.30 -0.61 -23.73
N VAL A 158 -36.83 -1.67 -23.08
CA VAL A 158 -37.24 -3.05 -23.40
C VAL A 158 -38.73 -3.24 -23.11
N LYS A 159 -39.24 -2.73 -21.98
CA LYS A 159 -40.68 -2.74 -21.68
C LYS A 159 -41.48 -1.91 -22.68
N ALA A 160 -41.03 -0.71 -23.05
CA ALA A 160 -41.71 0.16 -24.00
C ALA A 160 -41.84 -0.48 -25.40
N ARG A 161 -40.80 -1.16 -25.89
CA ARG A 161 -40.87 -1.90 -27.15
C ARG A 161 -41.83 -3.09 -27.07
N THR A 162 -41.80 -3.83 -25.96
CA THR A 162 -42.65 -5.00 -25.76
C THR A 162 -44.13 -4.58 -25.68
N ASP A 163 -44.43 -3.54 -24.91
CA ASP A 163 -45.77 -2.97 -24.76
C ASP A 163 -46.32 -2.40 -26.08
N ALA A 164 -45.47 -1.73 -26.88
CA ALA A 164 -45.87 -1.16 -28.18
C ALA A 164 -46.27 -2.24 -29.21
N THR A 165 -45.70 -3.45 -29.11
CA THR A 165 -45.98 -4.56 -30.05
C THR A 165 -47.06 -5.52 -29.55
N ALA A 166 -47.44 -5.45 -28.28
CA ALA A 166 -48.39 -6.37 -27.66
C ALA A 166 -49.77 -6.31 -28.31
N ALA A 167 -50.31 -5.11 -28.55
CA ALA A 167 -51.62 -4.93 -29.18
C ALA A 167 -51.67 -5.48 -30.63
N ALA A 168 -50.58 -5.35 -31.39
CA ALA A 168 -50.48 -5.88 -32.74
C ALA A 168 -50.38 -7.41 -32.76
N ALA A 169 -49.67 -8.00 -31.79
CA ALA A 169 -49.57 -9.44 -31.64
C ALA A 169 -50.91 -10.07 -31.21
N GLU A 170 -51.64 -9.40 -30.33
CA GLU A 170 -52.96 -9.83 -29.86
C GLU A 170 -54.03 -9.72 -30.96
N ALA A 171 -54.01 -8.64 -31.74
CA ALA A 171 -54.87 -8.51 -32.93
C ALA A 171 -54.61 -9.61 -33.96
N ALA A 172 -53.34 -9.91 -34.26
CA ALA A 172 -52.97 -10.98 -35.18
C ALA A 172 -53.37 -12.38 -34.65
N TYR A 173 -53.37 -12.58 -33.34
CA TYR A 173 -53.84 -13.83 -32.73
C TYR A 173 -55.36 -14.00 -32.88
N GLN A 174 -56.14 -12.96 -32.55
CA GLN A 174 -57.60 -12.97 -32.68
C GLN A 174 -58.06 -13.18 -34.11
N GLN A 175 -57.35 -12.57 -35.08
CA GLN A 175 -57.65 -12.74 -36.49
C GLN A 175 -57.44 -14.18 -36.97
N ARG A 176 -56.36 -14.83 -36.52
CA ARG A 176 -56.12 -16.26 -36.80
C ARG A 176 -57.18 -17.17 -36.15
N GLU A 177 -57.64 -16.86 -34.94
CA GLU A 177 -58.72 -17.63 -34.31
C GLU A 177 -60.04 -17.49 -35.07
N GLN A 178 -60.39 -16.29 -35.52
CA GLN A 178 -61.60 -16.06 -36.31
C GLN A 178 -61.55 -16.75 -37.67
N GLU A 179 -60.39 -16.75 -38.33
CA GLU A 179 -60.15 -17.50 -39.57
C GLU A 179 -60.24 -19.02 -39.34
N ALA A 180 -59.71 -19.53 -38.22
CA ALA A 180 -59.80 -20.95 -37.88
C ALA A 180 -61.25 -21.40 -37.57
N VAL A 181 -62.03 -20.55 -36.89
CA VAL A 181 -63.45 -20.82 -36.58
C VAL A 181 -64.32 -20.73 -37.83
N SER A 182 -64.05 -19.80 -38.74
CA SER A 182 -64.78 -19.67 -40.01
C SER A 182 -64.43 -20.75 -41.04
N ALA A 183 -63.23 -21.33 -40.98
CA ALA A 183 -62.85 -22.49 -41.78
C ALA A 183 -63.43 -23.82 -41.28
N SER A 184 -64.07 -23.82 -40.11
CA SER A 184 -64.62 -25.02 -39.45
C SER A 184 -66.16 -25.12 -39.50
N ASN A 185 -66.83 -24.18 -40.20
CA ASN A 185 -68.28 -24.19 -40.52
C ASN A 185 -68.48 -24.30 -42.04
#